data_AF-A0A381W922-F1
#
_entry.id   AF-A0A381W922-F1
#
_cell.length_a   1.000
_cell.length_b   1.000
_cell.length_c   1.000
_cell.angle_alpha   90.00
_cell.angle_beta   90.00
_cell.angle_gamma   90.00
#
_symmetry.space_group_name_H-M   'P 1'
#
loop_
_entity.id
_entity.type
_entity.pdbx_description
1 polymer ?
#
loop_
_entity_poly.entity_id
_entity_poly.type
_entity_poly.pdbx_seq_one_letter_code
_entity_poly.pdbx_strand_id
1 'polypeptide(L)'
;MKKSLENFGIGIDIIEVKRFRAKNYKKNKNFYEKIFAKSEIDYCLKFKDPYPHFAGKFGIKESVIKSVRDNITFQDILSSNSKNRPIVELTGKKSKKYSFLVSVTHEREYAVAVVISHKL
;
A
#
# COMPACT_ATOMS: atom_id res chain seq x y z
N MET A 1 -28.88 13.63 12.11
CA MET A 1 -27.43 13.37 12.25
C MET A 1 -26.83 12.98 10.91
N LYS A 2 -26.31 13.93 10.11
CA LYS A 2 -25.35 13.58 9.06
C LYS A 2 -24.04 13.27 9.78
N LYS A 3 -23.69 12.00 10.00
CA LYS A 3 -22.28 11.65 10.28
C LYS A 3 -21.50 12.18 9.08
N SER A 4 -20.76 13.26 9.27
CA SER A 4 -20.21 14.01 8.13
C SER A 4 -19.17 13.15 7.43
N LEU A 5 -19.22 13.13 6.09
CA LEU A 5 -18.21 12.49 5.25
C LEU A 5 -16.81 13.13 5.44
N GLU A 6 -16.71 14.20 6.23
CA GLU A 6 -15.49 14.98 6.45
C GLU A 6 -14.37 14.16 7.12
N ASN A 7 -14.73 13.14 7.91
CA ASN A 7 -13.76 12.25 8.56
C ASN A 7 -13.35 11.06 7.68
N PHE A 8 -13.97 10.89 6.51
CA PHE A 8 -13.64 9.82 5.58
C PHE A 8 -12.82 10.35 4.40
N GLY A 9 -11.89 9.53 3.93
CA GLY A 9 -11.17 9.77 2.69
C GLY A 9 -11.15 8.53 1.81
N ILE A 10 -10.94 8.73 0.51
CA ILE A 10 -10.86 7.66 -0.48
C ILE A 10 -9.57 7.81 -1.30
N GLY A 11 -8.93 6.69 -1.58
CA GLY A 11 -7.82 6.63 -2.52
C GLY A 11 -7.90 5.39 -3.37
N ILE A 12 -7.52 5.54 -4.63
CA ILE A 12 -7.43 4.46 -5.61
C ILE A 12 -6.17 4.65 -6.43
N ASP A 13 -5.53 3.55 -6.80
CA ASP A 13 -4.37 3.58 -7.67
C ASP A 13 -4.28 2.31 -8.53
N ILE A 14 -3.74 2.48 -9.75
CA ILE A 14 -3.49 1.40 -10.70
C ILE A 14 -2.02 1.41 -11.12
N ILE A 15 -1.39 0.25 -11.06
CA ILE A 15 0.04 0.06 -11.26
C ILE A 15 0.28 -0.97 -12.35
N GLU A 16 1.04 -0.57 -13.36
CA GLU A 16 1.57 -1.49 -14.36
C GLU A 16 2.70 -2.35 -13.75
N VAL A 17 2.49 -3.66 -13.69
CA VAL A 17 3.43 -4.64 -13.11
C VAL A 17 4.77 -4.63 -13.86
N LYS A 18 4.73 -4.36 -15.17
CA LYS A 18 5.94 -4.25 -16.02
C LYS A 18 6.93 -3.21 -15.51
N ARG A 19 6.48 -2.11 -14.90
CA ARG A 19 7.37 -1.09 -14.30
C ARG A 19 8.22 -1.66 -13.17
N PHE A 20 7.64 -2.55 -12.37
CA PHE A 20 8.36 -3.28 -11.32
C PHE A 20 9.27 -4.37 -11.90
N ARG A 21 8.82 -5.08 -12.95
CA ARG A 21 9.68 -6.07 -13.64
C ARG A 21 10.93 -5.43 -14.25
N ALA A 22 10.78 -4.26 -14.87
CA ALA A 22 11.88 -3.49 -15.45
C ALA A 22 12.90 -3.04 -14.40
N LYS A 23 12.44 -2.78 -13.16
CA LYS A 23 13.29 -2.45 -12.01
C LYS A 23 13.56 -3.69 -11.16
N ASN A 24 14.26 -4.70 -11.71
CA ASN A 24 14.56 -5.95 -10.99
C ASN A 24 15.06 -5.72 -9.55
N TYR A 25 14.45 -6.41 -8.58
CA TYR A 25 14.73 -6.24 -7.15
C TYR A 25 16.22 -6.37 -6.79
N LYS A 26 16.90 -7.39 -7.29
CA LYS A 26 18.31 -7.66 -6.93
C LYS A 26 19.24 -6.52 -7.34
N LYS A 27 18.94 -5.85 -8.46
CA LYS A 27 19.73 -4.72 -9.00
C LYS A 27 19.30 -3.36 -8.42
N ASN A 28 18.13 -3.29 -7.79
CA ASN A 28 17.51 -2.02 -7.39
C ASN A 28 17.09 -2.01 -5.91
N LYS A 29 17.77 -2.74 -5.01
CA LYS A 29 17.37 -2.87 -3.59
C LYS A 29 17.04 -1.53 -2.93
N ASN A 30 17.90 -0.53 -3.11
CA ASN A 30 17.72 0.82 -2.54
C ASN A 30 16.40 1.48 -3.00
N PHE A 31 15.91 1.20 -4.21
CA PHE A 31 14.61 1.70 -4.66
C PHE A 31 13.47 1.05 -3.88
N TYR A 32 13.54 -0.26 -3.67
CA TYR A 32 12.53 -1.00 -2.91
C TYR A 32 12.55 -0.62 -1.43
N GLU A 33 13.73 -0.50 -0.83
CA GLU A 33 13.88 -0.13 0.59
C GLU A 33 13.43 1.30 0.89
N LYS A 34 13.38 2.19 -0.11
CA LYS A 34 12.78 3.53 0.02
C LYS A 34 11.25 3.52 0.06
N ILE A 35 10.62 2.47 -0.45
CA ILE A 35 9.16 2.38 -0.60
C ILE A 35 8.56 1.39 0.38
N PHE A 36 9.18 0.23 0.54
CA PHE A 36 8.65 -0.91 1.27
C PHE A 36 9.42 -1.14 2.55
N ALA A 37 8.69 -1.49 3.60
CA ALA A 37 9.29 -1.99 4.83
C ALA A 37 9.87 -3.39 4.59
N LYS A 38 10.84 -3.78 5.43
CA LYS A 38 11.48 -5.09 5.34
C LYS A 38 10.48 -6.26 5.31
N SER A 39 9.46 -6.22 6.17
CA SER A 39 8.40 -7.24 6.22
C SER A 39 7.58 -7.34 4.91
N GLU A 40 7.38 -6.23 4.21
CA GLU A 40 6.68 -6.19 2.93
C GLU A 40 7.54 -6.76 1.80
N ILE A 41 8.84 -6.42 1.80
CA ILE A 41 9.82 -6.99 0.87
C ILE A 41 9.89 -8.50 1.06
N ASP A 42 10.08 -8.96 2.30
CA ASP A 42 10.17 -10.38 2.64
C ASP A 42 8.87 -11.11 2.23
N TYR A 43 7.70 -10.50 2.40
CA TYR A 43 6.43 -11.03 1.91
C TYR A 43 6.38 -11.15 0.39
N CYS A 44 6.80 -10.13 -0.36
CA CYS A 44 6.72 -10.17 -1.83
C CYS A 44 7.70 -11.20 -2.41
N LEU A 45 8.89 -11.34 -1.84
CA LEU A 45 9.93 -12.24 -2.32
C LEU A 45 9.66 -13.72 -2.05
N LYS A 46 8.68 -14.06 -1.20
CA LYS A 46 8.31 -15.47 -0.96
C LYS A 46 7.59 -16.12 -2.15
N PHE A 47 7.07 -15.33 -3.09
CA PHE A 47 6.33 -15.81 -4.24
C PHE A 47 7.26 -16.06 -5.43
N LYS A 48 6.90 -17.03 -6.28
CA LYS A 48 7.63 -17.33 -7.51
C LYS A 48 7.79 -16.11 -8.41
N ASP A 49 6.73 -15.30 -8.52
CA ASP A 49 6.75 -14.02 -9.23
C ASP A 49 6.46 -12.87 -8.24
N PRO A 50 7.49 -12.14 -7.77
CA PRO A 50 7.31 -11.14 -6.72
C PRO A 50 6.72 -9.81 -7.23
N TYR A 51 6.77 -9.54 -8.54
CA TYR A 51 6.48 -8.20 -9.08
C TYR A 51 5.01 -7.79 -9.01
N PRO A 52 4.02 -8.67 -9.25
CA PRO A 52 2.61 -8.36 -9.00
C PRO A 52 2.34 -7.99 -7.53
N HIS A 53 3.02 -8.67 -6.59
CA HIS A 53 2.88 -8.37 -5.17
C HIS A 53 3.49 -7.02 -4.80
N PHE A 54 4.66 -6.68 -5.34
CA PHE A 54 5.23 -5.34 -5.18
C PHE A 54 4.33 -4.25 -5.77
N ALA A 55 3.79 -4.48 -6.97
CA ALA A 55 2.86 -3.54 -7.61
C ALA A 55 1.59 -3.34 -6.77
N GLY A 56 1.00 -4.41 -6.24
CA GLY A 56 -0.17 -4.32 -5.37
C GLY A 56 0.13 -3.59 -4.06
N LYS A 57 1.26 -3.89 -3.42
CA LYS A 57 1.70 -3.19 -2.20
C LYS A 57 1.97 -1.70 -2.46
N PHE A 58 2.57 -1.36 -3.60
CA PHE A 58 2.77 0.02 -4.02
C PHE A 58 1.44 0.75 -4.19
N GLY A 59 0.50 0.14 -4.94
CA GLY A 59 -0.84 0.69 -5.14
C GLY A 59 -1.59 0.91 -3.82
N ILE A 60 -1.45 -0.01 -2.85
CA ILE A 60 -1.99 0.19 -1.50
C ILE A 60 -1.42 1.47 -0.88
N LYS A 61 -0.10 1.66 -0.90
CA LYS A 61 0.51 2.82 -0.25
C LYS A 61 0.15 4.15 -0.93
N GLU A 62 0.15 4.20 -2.26
CA GLU A 62 -0.35 5.36 -3.03
C GLU A 62 -1.80 5.68 -2.68
N SER A 63 -2.66 4.64 -2.61
CA SER A 63 -4.06 4.80 -2.24
C SER A 63 -4.23 5.31 -0.81
N VAL A 64 -3.37 4.88 0.12
CA VAL A 64 -3.36 5.44 1.49
C VAL A 64 -3.02 6.92 1.46
N ILE A 65 -1.97 7.33 0.75
CA ILE A 65 -1.55 8.73 0.62
C ILE A 65 -2.68 9.59 0.04
N LYS A 66 -3.39 9.10 -0.99
CA LYS A 66 -4.54 9.81 -1.58
C LYS A 66 -5.74 9.89 -0.64
N SER A 67 -5.91 8.91 0.25
CA SER A 67 -7.05 8.84 1.16
C SER A 67 -6.89 9.67 2.44
N VAL A 68 -5.73 10.26 2.71
CA VAL A 68 -5.44 11.02 3.95
C VAL A 68 -5.06 12.46 3.64
N ARG A 69 -5.31 13.38 4.58
CA ARG A 69 -4.93 14.80 4.43
C ARG A 69 -3.55 15.14 4.99
N ASP A 70 -2.98 14.24 5.79
CA ASP A 70 -1.66 14.45 6.38
C ASP A 70 -0.54 14.18 5.36
N ASN A 71 0.60 14.83 5.55
CA ASN A 71 1.79 14.51 4.77
C ASN A 71 2.35 13.13 5.22
N ILE A 72 2.10 12.11 4.40
CA ILE A 72 2.48 10.72 4.65
C ILE A 72 3.42 10.27 3.54
N THR A 73 4.53 9.66 3.94
CA THR A 73 5.50 9.04 3.02
C THR A 73 5.28 7.53 2.96
N PHE A 74 5.86 6.86 1.97
CA PHE A 74 5.79 5.40 1.86
C PHE A 74 6.28 4.65 3.12
N GLN A 75 7.30 5.19 3.80
CA GLN A 75 7.88 4.58 5.00
C GLN A 75 6.99 4.73 6.24
N ASP A 76 6.08 5.70 6.23
CA ASP A 76 5.09 5.84 7.30
C ASP A 76 4.02 4.75 7.23
N ILE A 77 3.90 4.03 6.11
CA ILE A 77 2.81 3.08 5.83
C ILE A 77 3.33 1.66 5.90
N LEU A 78 2.71 0.82 6.73
CA LEU A 78 2.94 -0.62 6.75
C LEU A 78 1.70 -1.33 6.22
N SER A 79 1.90 -2.28 5.30
CA SER A 79 0.83 -3.15 4.83
C SER A 79 1.15 -4.62 5.06
N SER A 80 0.25 -5.33 5.73
CA SER A 80 0.38 -6.76 6.00
C SER A 80 -0.83 -7.52 5.47
N ASN A 81 -0.82 -8.84 5.58
CA ASN A 81 -1.97 -9.68 5.25
C ASN A 81 -2.35 -10.49 6.50
N SER A 82 -3.58 -10.34 6.97
CA SER A 82 -4.12 -11.09 8.11
C SER A 82 -5.46 -11.68 7.73
N LYS A 83 -5.73 -12.94 8.11
CA LYS A 83 -6.97 -13.66 7.78
C LYS A 83 -7.39 -13.50 6.30
N ASN A 84 -6.42 -13.60 5.38
CA ASN A 84 -6.58 -13.44 3.92
C ASN A 84 -7.03 -12.06 3.42
N ARG A 85 -6.94 -10.99 4.21
CA ARG A 85 -7.19 -9.61 3.76
C ARG A 85 -5.98 -8.70 4.00
N PRO A 86 -5.73 -7.71 3.14
CA PRO A 86 -4.73 -6.70 3.41
C PRO A 86 -5.15 -5.85 4.62
N ILE A 87 -4.19 -5.50 5.46
CA ILE A 87 -4.35 -4.53 6.55
C ILE A 87 -3.30 -3.45 6.35
N VAL A 88 -3.65 -2.21 6.69
CA VAL A 88 -2.75 -1.06 6.67
C VAL A 88 -2.72 -0.40 8.03
N GLU A 89 -1.51 -0.02 8.45
CA GLU A 89 -1.25 0.78 9.64
C GLU A 89 -0.27 1.90 9.31
N LEU A 90 -0.38 3.02 10.03
CA LEU A 90 0.61 4.08 10.01
C LEU A 90 1.56 3.96 11.20
N THR A 91 2.82 4.32 11.00
CA THR A 91 3.87 4.26 12.03
C THR A 91 4.12 5.63 12.69
N GLY A 92 4.90 5.60 13.78
CA GLY A 92 5.36 6.81 14.47
C GLY A 92 4.23 7.67 15.04
N LYS A 93 4.40 9.00 14.95
CA LYS A 93 3.46 10.01 15.50
C LYS A 93 2.07 9.99 14.86
N LYS A 94 1.93 9.34 13.69
CA LYS A 94 0.66 9.24 12.95
C LYS A 94 -0.07 7.92 13.23
N SER A 95 0.53 7.03 14.03
CA SER A 95 -0.10 5.79 14.45
C SER A 95 -1.44 6.07 15.12
N LYS A 96 -2.43 5.22 14.86
CA LYS A 96 -3.80 5.32 15.41
C LYS A 96 -4.58 6.60 15.07
N LYS A 97 -4.09 7.48 14.18
CA LYS A 97 -4.85 8.65 13.71
C LYS A 97 -5.93 8.29 12.68
N TYR A 98 -5.77 7.14 12.02
CA TYR A 98 -6.70 6.64 11.01
C TYR A 98 -6.94 5.14 11.18
N SER A 99 -8.13 4.71 10.81
CA SER A 99 -8.41 3.31 10.44
C SER A 99 -8.60 3.21 8.92
N PHE A 100 -8.25 2.05 8.37
CA PHE A 100 -8.29 1.82 6.92
C PHE A 100 -9.08 0.56 6.57
N LEU A 101 -9.89 0.66 5.51
CA LEU A 101 -10.40 -0.48 4.75
C LEU A 101 -9.63 -0.53 3.43
N VAL A 102 -9.10 -1.69 3.10
CA VAL A 102 -8.24 -1.85 1.93
C VAL A 102 -8.70 -3.06 1.12
N SER A 103 -8.74 -2.90 -0.19
CA SER A 103 -8.88 -4.00 -1.13
C SER A 103 -7.81 -3.85 -2.21
N VAL A 104 -7.23 -4.97 -2.61
CA VAL A 104 -6.20 -5.03 -3.65
C VAL A 104 -6.47 -6.24 -4.52
N THR A 105 -6.28 -6.07 -5.82
CA THR A 105 -6.30 -7.16 -6.79
C THR A 105 -5.16 -6.96 -7.77
N HIS A 106 -4.74 -8.03 -8.42
CA HIS A 106 -3.81 -7.95 -9.53
C HIS A 106 -4.12 -9.02 -10.57
N GLU A 107 -3.82 -8.69 -11.81
CA GLU A 107 -3.74 -9.58 -12.95
C GLU A 107 -2.28 -9.60 -13.44
N ARG A 108 -1.95 -10.34 -14.51
CA ARG A 108 -0.63 -10.39 -15.14
C ARG A 108 -0.01 -9.01 -15.36
N GLU A 109 -0.80 -8.03 -15.83
CA GLU A 109 -0.27 -6.74 -16.28
C GLU A 109 -0.47 -5.59 -15.29
N TYR A 110 -1.55 -5.62 -14.50
CA TYR A 110 -1.92 -4.52 -13.62
C TYR A 110 -2.23 -4.98 -12.21
N ALA A 111 -1.90 -4.14 -11.24
CA ALA A 111 -2.40 -4.21 -9.88
C ALA A 111 -3.25 -2.97 -9.58
N VAL A 112 -4.36 -3.16 -8.88
CA VAL A 112 -5.27 -2.08 -8.47
C VAL A 112 -5.49 -2.18 -6.97
N ALA A 113 -5.42 -1.04 -6.29
CA ALA A 113 -5.76 -0.94 -4.88
C ALA A 113 -6.77 0.17 -4.65
N VAL A 114 -7.67 -0.05 -3.69
CA VAL A 114 -8.60 0.94 -3.18
C VAL A 114 -8.53 0.97 -1.67
N VAL A 115 -8.59 2.19 -1.11
CA VAL A 115 -8.50 2.45 0.32
C VAL A 115 -9.61 3.43 0.71
N ILE A 116 -10.31 3.09 1.79
CA ILE A 116 -11.15 4.03 2.54
C ILE A 116 -10.43 4.29 3.86
N SER A 117 -10.20 5.55 4.19
CA SER A 117 -9.68 5.97 5.50
C SER A 117 -10.82 6.54 6.35
N HIS A 118 -10.73 6.35 7.66
CA HIS A 118 -11.55 7.04 8.64
C HIS A 118 -10.64 7.66 9.69
N LYS A 119 -10.69 8.98 9.81
CA LYS A 119 -9.94 9.74 10.81
C LYS A 119 -10.56 9.52 12.19
N LEU A 120 -9.72 9.08 13.14
CA LEU A 120 -10.10 8.76 14.52
C LEU A 120 -10.03 9.98 15.44
#